data_AF-A0A7Z2JKG0-F1
#
_entry.id   AF-A0A7Z2JKG0-F1
#
_cell.length_a   1.000
_cell.length_b   1.000
_cell.length_c   1.000
_cell.angle_alpha   90.00
_cell.angle_beta   90.00
_cell.angle_gamma   90.00
#
_symmetry.space_group_name_H-M   'P 1'
#
loop_
_entity.id
_entity.type
_entity.pdbx_description
1 polymer ?
#
loop_
_entity_poly.entity_id
_entity_poly.type
_entity_poly.pdbx_seq_one_letter_code
_entity_poly.pdbx_strand_id
1 'polypeptide(L)'
;MNDAGTALAETFANVFETGAAMQEAARRPRKTVTLSAVICAGFIILTFVLAEMKPWARKPADAGICESNTVQWQQTALKGKIDGERGAAFQSKSFTLQSGAHWDGNDRNWVVPFRTPDQPAGSPNYTALIDCTGSVEIKGGAG
;
A
#
# COMPACT_ATOMS: atom_id res chain seq x y z
N MET A 1 -39.56 28.44 72.35
CA MET A 1 -40.21 29.49 71.54
C MET A 1 -39.11 30.50 71.24
N ASN A 2 -38.56 30.71 70.05
CA ASN A 2 -38.92 30.39 68.67
C ASN A 2 -37.61 30.44 67.86
N ASP A 3 -37.13 29.33 67.31
CA ASP A 3 -35.93 29.33 66.42
C ASP A 3 -36.08 28.32 65.25
N ALA A 4 -37.32 28.12 64.79
CA ALA A 4 -37.62 27.26 63.64
C ALA A 4 -38.14 28.05 62.42
N GLY A 5 -38.35 29.37 62.56
CA GLY A 5 -38.96 30.21 61.52
C GLY A 5 -37.98 30.88 60.55
N THR A 6 -36.71 31.00 60.93
CA THR A 6 -35.68 31.71 60.14
C THR A 6 -34.96 30.82 59.13
N ALA A 7 -34.87 29.51 59.38
CA ALA A 7 -34.17 28.58 58.49
C ALA A 7 -34.92 28.28 57.18
N LEU A 8 -36.26 28.34 57.18
CA LEU A 8 -37.06 28.05 55.99
C LEU A 8 -37.16 29.23 55.01
N ALA A 9 -36.96 30.47 55.46
CA ALA A 9 -37.00 31.63 54.57
C ALA A 9 -35.75 31.75 53.68
N GLU A 10 -34.58 31.34 54.18
CA GLU A 10 -33.32 31.40 53.42
C GLU A 10 -33.18 30.29 52.37
N THR A 11 -33.91 29.18 52.51
CA THR A 11 -33.84 28.08 51.53
C THR A 11 -34.63 28.39 50.26
N PHE A 12 -35.73 29.15 50.35
CA PHE A 12 -36.54 29.49 49.18
C PHE A 12 -35.96 30.63 48.33
N ALA A 13 -35.15 31.52 48.91
CA ALA A 13 -34.47 32.58 48.16
C ALA A 13 -33.38 32.01 47.21
N ASN A 14 -32.62 31.01 47.68
CA ASN A 14 -31.53 30.42 46.89
C ASN A 14 -31.99 29.52 45.72
N VAL A 15 -33.22 29.00 45.77
CA VAL A 15 -33.77 28.15 44.69
C VAL A 15 -34.37 28.98 43.55
N PHE A 16 -34.85 30.19 43.83
CA PHE A 16 -35.43 31.04 42.78
C PHE A 16 -34.36 31.80 41.96
N GLU A 17 -33.21 32.12 42.56
CA GLU A 17 -32.07 32.73 41.84
C GLU A 17 -31.33 31.74 40.92
N THR A 18 -31.34 30.44 41.24
CA THR A 18 -30.71 29.41 40.40
C THR A 18 -31.54 29.03 39.17
N GLY A 19 -32.82 29.38 39.12
CA GLY A 19 -33.68 29.17 37.93
C GLY A 19 -33.44 30.18 36.79
N ALA A 20 -33.00 31.40 37.11
CA ALA A 20 -32.79 32.44 36.10
C ALA A 20 -31.45 32.29 35.35
N ALA A 21 -30.44 31.66 35.95
CA ALA A 21 -29.13 31.51 35.33
C ALA A 21 -29.05 30.36 34.29
N MET A 22 -30.02 29.42 34.28
CA MET A 22 -29.99 28.28 33.34
C MET A 22 -30.66 28.54 31.99
N GLN A 23 -31.43 29.62 31.82
CA GLN A 23 -32.01 29.96 30.50
C GLN A 23 -31.11 30.85 29.64
N GLU A 24 -30.12 31.55 30.21
CA GLU A 24 -29.19 32.38 29.43
C GLU A 24 -28.01 31.56 28.83
N ALA A 25 -27.82 30.31 29.25
CA ALA A 25 -26.79 29.43 28.66
C ALA A 25 -27.24 28.74 27.35
N ALA A 26 -28.53 28.82 26.99
CA ALA A 26 -29.11 28.13 25.83
C ALA A 26 -28.93 28.89 24.49
N ARG A 27 -28.15 29.96 24.46
CA ARG A 27 -27.76 30.66 23.22
C ARG A 27 -26.26 30.57 22.94
N ARG A 28 -25.68 29.37 23.07
CA ARG A 28 -24.40 29.10 22.42
C ARG A 28 -24.60 29.15 20.90
N PRO A 29 -23.84 29.99 20.17
CA PRO A 29 -24.11 30.23 18.75
C PRO A 29 -23.95 28.93 17.99
N ARG A 30 -25.00 28.54 17.24
CA ARG A 30 -25.04 27.41 16.29
C ARG A 30 -23.84 27.33 15.33
N LYS A 31 -23.02 28.38 15.23
CA LYS A 31 -21.87 28.54 14.34
C LYS A 31 -20.77 27.48 14.54
N THR A 32 -20.54 27.00 15.78
CA THR A 32 -19.43 26.06 16.05
C THR A 32 -19.73 24.63 15.59
N VAL A 33 -21.00 24.20 15.65
CA VAL A 33 -21.42 22.87 15.17
C VAL A 33 -21.39 22.80 13.64
N THR A 34 -21.76 23.90 12.96
CA THR A 34 -21.66 23.97 11.50
C THR A 34 -20.20 23.95 11.04
N LEU A 35 -19.30 24.63 11.76
CA LEU A 35 -17.88 24.65 11.42
C LEU A 35 -17.24 23.26 11.53
N SER A 36 -17.52 22.50 12.59
CA SER A 36 -16.97 21.15 12.76
C SER A 36 -17.52 20.17 11.71
N ALA A 37 -18.80 20.28 11.35
CA ALA A 37 -19.39 19.46 10.30
C ALA A 37 -18.77 19.75 8.92
N VAL A 38 -18.49 21.02 8.60
CA VAL A 38 -17.82 21.40 7.34
C VAL A 38 -16.38 20.90 7.31
N ILE A 39 -15.66 20.96 8.43
CA ILE A 39 -14.30 20.43 8.53
C ILE A 39 -14.30 18.90 8.33
N CYS A 40 -15.20 18.16 8.99
CA CYS A 40 -15.33 16.71 8.81
C CYS A 40 -15.72 16.34 7.37
N ALA A 41 -16.66 17.06 6.76
CA ALA A 41 -17.02 16.84 5.36
C ALA A 41 -15.83 17.10 4.42
N GLY A 42 -15.05 18.15 4.68
CA GLY A 42 -13.81 18.44 3.96
C GLY A 42 -12.78 17.33 4.09
N PHE A 43 -12.58 16.76 5.29
CA PHE A 43 -11.67 15.62 5.48
C PHE A 43 -12.12 14.36 4.76
N ILE A 44 -13.43 14.07 4.74
CA ILE A 44 -13.98 12.93 4.01
C ILE A 44 -13.77 13.12 2.49
N ILE A 45 -14.06 14.31 1.97
CA ILE A 45 -13.85 14.59 0.53
C ILE A 45 -12.35 14.48 0.20
N LEU A 46 -11.47 15.01 1.06
CA LEU A 46 -10.02 14.95 0.87
C LEU A 46 -9.51 13.51 0.86
N THR A 47 -10.01 12.62 1.73
CA THR A 47 -9.62 11.20 1.72
C THR A 47 -10.11 10.47 0.48
N PHE A 48 -11.32 10.77 -0.02
CA PHE A 48 -11.80 10.24 -1.30
C PHE A 48 -10.94 10.73 -2.48
N VAL A 49 -10.60 12.02 -2.54
CA VAL A 49 -9.74 12.57 -3.60
C VAL A 49 -8.34 11.94 -3.55
N LEU A 50 -7.75 11.78 -2.36
CA LEU A 50 -6.45 11.10 -2.20
C LEU A 50 -6.51 9.61 -2.54
N ALA A 51 -7.65 8.95 -2.30
CA ALA A 51 -7.88 7.56 -2.68
C ALA A 51 -8.03 7.39 -4.19
N GLU A 52 -8.66 8.36 -4.88
CA GLU A 52 -8.79 8.41 -6.35
C GLU A 52 -7.51 8.86 -7.07
N MET A 53 -6.61 9.58 -6.38
CA MET A 53 -5.27 9.90 -6.92
C MET A 53 -4.25 8.77 -6.74
N LYS A 54 -4.47 7.87 -5.77
CA LYS A 54 -3.60 6.70 -5.52
C LYS A 54 -3.49 5.65 -6.63
N PRO A 55 -4.48 5.39 -7.51
CA PRO A 55 -4.35 4.43 -8.60
C PRO A 55 -3.35 4.89 -9.66
N TRP A 56 -3.18 6.20 -9.85
CA TRP A 56 -2.34 6.78 -10.90
C TRP A 56 -0.85 6.83 -10.54
N ALA A 57 -0.51 6.57 -9.26
CA ALA A 57 0.85 6.58 -8.74
C ALA A 57 1.33 5.20 -8.26
N ARG A 58 0.58 4.12 -8.55
CA ARG A 58 1.12 2.77 -8.38
C ARG A 58 2.31 2.62 -9.32
N LYS A 59 3.47 2.22 -8.79
CA LYS A 59 4.61 1.90 -9.66
C LYS A 59 4.16 0.81 -10.64
N PRO A 60 4.69 0.74 -11.87
CA PRO A 60 4.29 -0.28 -12.84
C PRO A 60 4.34 -1.72 -12.25
N ALA A 61 5.30 -1.95 -11.36
CA ALA A 61 5.42 -3.18 -10.58
C ALA A 61 4.18 -3.52 -9.73
N ASP A 62 3.55 -2.53 -9.09
CA ASP A 62 2.34 -2.71 -8.27
C ASP A 62 1.06 -2.86 -9.12
N ALA A 63 1.11 -2.45 -10.39
CA ALA A 63 0.07 -2.72 -11.37
C ALA A 63 0.22 -4.13 -12.02
N GLY A 64 1.32 -4.84 -11.70
CA GLY A 64 1.66 -6.12 -12.31
C GLY A 64 1.88 -6.00 -13.82
N ILE A 65 2.36 -4.85 -14.31
CA ILE A 65 2.67 -4.62 -15.72
C ILE A 65 4.06 -4.00 -15.80
N CYS A 66 4.98 -4.72 -16.45
CA CYS A 66 6.39 -4.34 -16.54
C CYS A 66 7.01 -4.68 -17.90
N GLU A 67 6.19 -4.70 -18.95
CA GLU A 67 6.60 -4.89 -20.35
C GLU A 67 7.65 -3.86 -20.81
N SER A 68 7.73 -2.68 -20.19
CA SER A 68 8.74 -1.68 -20.53
C SER A 68 10.09 -1.89 -19.83
N ASN A 69 10.24 -2.93 -19.00
CA ASN A 69 11.51 -3.18 -18.31
C ASN A 69 12.63 -3.52 -19.30
N THR A 70 13.79 -2.92 -19.09
CA THR A 70 14.94 -3.06 -19.99
C THR A 70 15.61 -4.42 -19.86
N VAL A 71 16.39 -4.81 -20.87
CA VAL A 71 17.24 -6.00 -20.82
C VAL A 71 18.19 -5.97 -19.61
N GLN A 72 18.70 -4.79 -19.24
CA GLN A 72 19.57 -4.63 -18.08
C GLN A 72 18.85 -4.97 -16.77
N TRP A 73 17.58 -4.61 -16.64
CA TRP A 73 16.77 -5.00 -15.49
C TRP A 73 16.56 -6.52 -15.44
N GLN A 74 16.26 -7.14 -16.59
CA GLN A 74 16.09 -8.60 -16.70
C GLN A 74 17.37 -9.34 -16.29
N GLN A 75 18.53 -8.88 -16.77
CA GLN A 75 19.84 -9.41 -16.36
C GLN A 75 20.08 -9.28 -14.86
N THR A 76 19.72 -8.15 -14.27
CA THR A 76 19.93 -7.90 -12.84
C THR A 76 19.06 -8.83 -11.99
N ALA A 77 17.78 -8.99 -12.34
CA ALA A 77 16.87 -9.92 -11.66
C ALA A 77 17.37 -11.37 -11.77
N LEU A 78 17.74 -11.81 -12.98
CA LEU A 78 18.25 -13.16 -13.21
C LEU A 78 19.58 -13.41 -12.50
N LYS A 79 20.48 -12.42 -12.44
CA LYS A 79 21.74 -12.51 -11.70
C LYS A 79 21.49 -12.76 -10.22
N GLY A 80 20.59 -11.98 -9.60
CA GLY A 80 20.22 -12.16 -8.20
C GLY A 80 19.70 -13.57 -7.90
N LYS A 81 18.90 -14.14 -8.82
CA LYS A 81 18.43 -15.54 -8.70
C LYS A 81 19.55 -16.56 -8.80
N ILE A 82 20.40 -16.45 -9.82
CA ILE A 82 21.51 -17.40 -10.07
C ILE A 82 22.54 -17.38 -8.92
N ASP A 83 22.77 -16.21 -8.32
CA ASP A 83 23.66 -16.07 -7.17
C ASP A 83 23.18 -16.90 -5.96
N GLY A 84 21.86 -17.00 -5.78
CA GLY A 84 21.24 -17.85 -4.76
C GLY A 84 21.20 -19.35 -5.07
N GLU A 85 21.38 -19.76 -6.33
CA GLU A 85 21.15 -21.15 -6.73
C GLU A 85 22.29 -22.12 -6.45
N ARG A 86 22.00 -23.36 -6.06
CA ARG A 86 23.03 -24.35 -5.68
C ARG A 86 23.17 -25.53 -6.65
N GLY A 87 22.38 -25.57 -7.72
CA GLY A 87 22.42 -26.65 -8.70
C GLY A 87 23.74 -26.73 -9.48
N ALA A 88 24.09 -27.93 -9.95
CA ALA A 88 25.31 -28.17 -10.74
C ALA A 88 25.38 -27.28 -12.00
N ALA A 89 24.24 -27.04 -12.64
CA ALA A 89 24.13 -26.16 -13.79
C ALA A 89 24.33 -24.66 -13.48
N PHE A 90 24.44 -24.26 -12.20
CA PHE A 90 24.60 -22.85 -11.79
C PHE A 90 25.90 -22.59 -11.03
N GLN A 91 26.86 -23.52 -11.07
CA GLN A 91 28.10 -23.45 -10.27
C GLN A 91 28.95 -22.22 -10.61
N SER A 92 29.07 -21.86 -11.88
CA SER A 92 29.84 -20.70 -12.36
C SER A 92 29.24 -19.36 -11.98
N LYS A 93 27.98 -19.32 -11.49
CA LYS A 93 27.26 -18.07 -11.16
C LYS A 93 27.19 -17.07 -12.32
N SER A 94 27.26 -17.60 -13.53
CA SER A 94 27.32 -16.83 -14.77
C SER A 94 26.31 -17.38 -15.78
N PHE A 95 25.88 -16.53 -16.69
CA PHE A 95 24.90 -16.89 -17.70
C PHE A 95 25.05 -16.01 -18.94
N THR A 96 24.45 -16.45 -20.04
CA THR A 96 24.30 -15.68 -21.26
C THR A 96 22.84 -15.73 -21.69
N LEU A 97 22.23 -14.55 -21.81
CA LEU A 97 20.90 -14.42 -22.37
C LEU A 97 20.91 -14.88 -23.83
N GLN A 98 19.89 -15.66 -24.19
CA GLN A 98 19.68 -16.10 -25.57
C GLN A 98 18.64 -15.19 -26.23
N SER A 99 18.55 -15.24 -27.55
CA SER A 99 17.48 -14.56 -28.28
C SER A 99 16.11 -15.15 -27.92
N GLY A 100 15.05 -14.34 -28.12
CA GLY A 100 13.67 -14.76 -27.85
C GLY A 100 13.08 -14.30 -26.52
N ALA A 101 13.73 -13.36 -25.83
CA ALA A 101 13.13 -12.69 -24.69
C ALA A 101 11.86 -11.92 -25.11
N HIS A 102 10.74 -12.14 -24.44
CA HIS A 102 9.48 -11.49 -24.72
C HIS A 102 8.62 -11.34 -23.47
N TRP A 103 7.68 -10.41 -23.52
CA TRP A 103 6.67 -10.25 -22.49
C TRP A 103 5.51 -11.21 -22.74
N ASP A 104 5.14 -12.00 -21.74
CA ASP A 104 3.91 -12.79 -21.74
C ASP A 104 2.79 -11.98 -21.06
N GLY A 105 1.85 -11.49 -21.87
CA GLY A 105 0.72 -10.70 -21.38
C GLY A 105 -0.31 -11.49 -20.56
N ASN A 106 -0.36 -12.83 -20.70
CA ASN A 106 -1.29 -13.67 -19.95
C ASN A 106 -0.78 -13.90 -18.54
N ASP A 107 0.45 -14.39 -18.42
CA ASP A 107 1.08 -14.72 -17.13
C ASP A 107 1.73 -13.50 -16.48
N ARG A 108 1.80 -12.36 -17.18
CA ARG A 108 2.38 -11.07 -16.74
C ARG A 108 3.83 -11.20 -16.28
N ASN A 109 4.61 -11.97 -17.03
CA ASN A 109 6.02 -12.23 -16.76
C ASN A 109 6.85 -11.98 -18.02
N TRP A 110 8.10 -11.57 -17.82
CA TRP A 110 9.11 -11.66 -18.85
C TRP A 110 9.59 -13.09 -18.99
N VAL A 111 9.50 -13.62 -20.21
CA VAL A 111 10.05 -14.92 -20.59
C VAL A 111 11.42 -14.68 -21.19
N VAL A 112 12.48 -15.10 -20.49
CA VAL A 112 13.86 -14.81 -20.85
C VAL A 112 14.66 -16.12 -20.98
N PRO A 113 14.91 -16.58 -22.21
CA PRO A 113 15.76 -17.74 -22.45
C PRO A 113 17.22 -17.43 -22.10
N PHE A 114 17.91 -18.35 -21.40
CA PHE A 114 19.31 -18.19 -21.05
C PHE A 114 20.04 -19.54 -20.99
N ARG A 115 21.38 -19.48 -21.02
CA ARG A 115 22.25 -20.63 -20.75
C ARG A 115 23.29 -20.30 -19.70
N THR A 116 23.73 -21.31 -18.99
CA THR A 116 24.89 -21.25 -18.11
C THR A 116 26.06 -22.00 -18.75
N PRO A 117 27.32 -21.62 -18.46
CA PRO A 117 28.49 -22.36 -18.95
C PRO A 117 28.59 -23.80 -18.43
N ASP A 118 28.00 -24.08 -17.27
CA ASP A 118 28.04 -25.39 -16.62
C ASP A 118 27.02 -26.38 -17.22
N GLN A 119 26.16 -25.89 -18.11
CA GLN A 119 25.15 -26.69 -18.78
C GLN A 119 25.78 -27.55 -19.90
N PRO A 120 25.43 -28.85 -20.04
CA PRO A 120 25.98 -29.70 -21.09
C PRO A 120 25.73 -29.17 -22.50
N ALA A 121 26.72 -29.28 -23.38
CA ALA A 121 26.56 -28.94 -24.79
C ALA A 121 25.40 -29.74 -25.42
N GLY A 122 24.50 -29.06 -26.13
CA GLY A 122 23.34 -29.68 -26.79
C GLY A 122 22.06 -29.80 -25.96
N SER A 123 22.11 -29.56 -24.65
CA SER A 123 20.89 -29.49 -23.84
C SER A 123 20.06 -28.22 -24.16
N PRO A 124 18.73 -28.23 -23.94
CA PRO A 124 17.88 -27.08 -24.22
C PRO A 124 18.17 -25.90 -23.28
N ASN A 125 17.91 -24.68 -23.73
CA ASN A 125 18.10 -23.48 -22.90
C ASN A 125 17.19 -23.50 -21.67
N TYR A 126 17.65 -22.90 -20.57
CA TYR A 126 16.78 -22.55 -19.46
C TYR A 126 15.87 -21.39 -19.87
N THR A 127 14.71 -21.30 -19.23
CA THR A 127 13.79 -20.16 -19.36
C THR A 127 13.58 -19.54 -17.99
N ALA A 128 13.95 -18.27 -17.85
CA ALA A 128 13.62 -17.47 -16.68
C ALA A 128 12.26 -16.81 -16.89
N LEU A 129 11.34 -16.99 -15.96
CA LEU A 129 10.09 -16.23 -15.86
C LEU A 129 10.31 -15.17 -14.78
N ILE A 130 10.35 -13.91 -15.20
CA ILE A 130 10.64 -12.78 -14.31
C ILE A 130 9.35 -11.97 -14.14
N ASP A 131 8.84 -11.94 -12.91
CA ASP A 131 7.66 -11.13 -12.58
C ASP A 131 8.03 -9.67 -12.36
N CYS A 132 7.03 -8.80 -12.25
CA CYS A 132 7.28 -7.37 -12.10
C CYS A 132 7.90 -6.95 -10.77
N THR A 133 7.97 -7.86 -9.78
CA THR A 133 8.70 -7.62 -8.52
C THR A 133 10.19 -7.93 -8.66
N GLY A 134 10.60 -8.56 -9.77
CA GLY A 134 11.95 -9.06 -10.00
C GLY A 134 12.16 -10.45 -9.42
N SER A 135 11.10 -11.13 -8.97
CA SER A 135 11.18 -12.55 -8.62
C SER A 135 11.38 -13.36 -9.90
N VAL A 136 12.16 -14.43 -9.77
CA VAL A 136 12.54 -15.28 -10.91
C VAL A 136 12.23 -16.74 -10.62
N GLU A 137 11.46 -17.33 -11.51
CA GLU A 137 11.28 -18.78 -11.63
C GLU A 137 12.13 -19.28 -12.81
N ILE A 138 12.86 -20.39 -12.64
CA ILE A 138 13.66 -20.98 -13.72
C ILE A 138 13.03 -22.32 -14.12
N LYS A 139 12.73 -22.48 -15.40
CA LYS A 139 12.16 -23.69 -15.99
C LYS A 139 13.09 -24.30 -17.06
N GLY A 140 12.96 -25.61 -17.27
CA GLY A 140 13.68 -26.34 -18.31
C GLY A 140 15.16 -26.54 -18.00
N GLY A 141 15.96 -26.80 -19.05
CA GLY A 141 17.42 -26.86 -19.01
C GLY A 141 18.07 -28.03 -18.28
N ALA A 142 17.31 -28.84 -17.54
CA ALA A 142 17.77 -30.12 -17.01
C ALA A 142 17.67 -31.21 -18.09
N GLY A 143 18.81 -31.84 -18.41
CA GLY A 143 18.89 -33.12 -19.09
C GLY A 143 19.09 -34.23 -18.08
#